data_AF-A0A1J5A0U5-F1
#
_entry.id   AF-A0A1J5A0U5-F1
#
_cell.length_a   1.000
_cell.length_b   1.000
_cell.length_c   1.000
_cell.angle_alpha   90.00
_cell.angle_beta   90.00
_cell.angle_gamma   90.00
#
_symmetry.space_group_name_H-M   'P 1'
#
loop_
_entity.id
_entity.type
_entity.pdbx_description
1 polymer ?
#
loop_
_entity_poly.entity_id
_entity_poly.type
_entity_poly.pdbx_seq_one_letter_code
_entity_poly.pdbx_strand_id
1 'polypeptide(L)'
;MHPCTRPSYFDAAYYENAAESLVAGHGLTDQVIWNYLDDPDGLPRPSHLYWPPLNTWLAALGLLVNGWRGVQAIFIALSALLVPLAASLAWSLWRRRDYALVAGLLALFSGHYTGYWGSAPDSFGPFALIIAGAILAAVRGWWLPAGLCTGLAALTRADGLLIALVLGAAALWQRNWRGTITLSAGCLLVLAPWWPARLSQGAD
;
A
#
# COMPACT_ATOMS: atom_id res chain seq x y z
N MET A 1 -10.66 -25.48 7.80
CA MET A 1 -9.77 -24.73 6.89
C MET A 1 -8.35 -24.98 7.34
N HIS A 2 -7.51 -25.61 6.50
CA HIS A 2 -6.08 -25.68 6.78
C HIS A 2 -5.50 -24.25 6.70
N PRO A 3 -4.55 -23.88 7.58
CA PRO A 3 -3.87 -22.60 7.46
C PRO A 3 -3.18 -22.52 6.10
N CYS A 4 -3.38 -21.42 5.36
CA CYS A 4 -2.66 -21.19 4.12
C CYS A 4 -1.17 -21.07 4.45
N THR A 5 -0.32 -21.97 3.94
CA THR A 5 1.12 -22.03 4.27
C THR A 5 2.00 -21.31 3.25
N ARG A 6 1.40 -20.83 2.15
CA ARG A 6 2.02 -20.10 1.03
C ARG A 6 0.98 -19.16 0.39
N PRO A 7 1.39 -18.22 -0.48
CA PRO A 7 0.48 -17.35 -1.21
C PRO A 7 -0.58 -18.11 -1.99
N SER A 8 -1.80 -17.56 -2.00
CA SER A 8 -2.96 -18.17 -2.65
C SER A 8 -3.19 -17.67 -4.09
N TYR A 9 -2.47 -16.65 -4.53
CA TYR A 9 -2.60 -16.05 -5.87
C TYR A 9 -1.32 -15.34 -6.30
N PHE A 10 -1.30 -14.88 -7.55
CA PHE A 10 -0.11 -14.44 -8.26
C PHE A 10 0.61 -13.24 -7.62
N ASP A 11 -0.05 -12.08 -7.44
CA ASP A 11 0.64 -10.89 -6.91
C ASP A 11 1.25 -11.14 -5.53
N ALA A 12 0.59 -11.97 -4.71
CA ALA A 12 1.13 -12.35 -3.42
C ALA A 12 2.36 -13.26 -3.52
N ALA A 13 2.40 -14.17 -4.49
CA ALA A 13 3.61 -14.95 -4.76
C ALA A 13 4.76 -14.05 -5.25
N TYR A 14 4.45 -13.03 -6.05
CA TYR A 14 5.44 -12.04 -6.49
C TYR A 14 6.04 -11.26 -5.32
N TYR A 15 5.21 -10.69 -4.44
CA TYR A 15 5.69 -9.93 -3.27
C TYR A 15 6.42 -10.81 -2.25
N GLU A 16 5.99 -12.07 -2.07
CA GLU A 16 6.71 -13.02 -1.21
C GLU A 16 8.09 -13.36 -1.78
N ASN A 17 8.20 -13.70 -3.06
CA ASN A 17 9.49 -14.05 -3.69
C ASN A 17 10.51 -12.91 -3.55
N ALA A 18 10.10 -11.68 -3.85
CA ALA A 18 10.98 -10.52 -3.69
C ALA A 18 11.32 -10.25 -2.21
N ALA A 19 10.42 -10.57 -1.27
CA ALA A 19 10.68 -10.44 0.16
C ALA A 19 11.66 -11.49 0.67
N GLU A 20 11.56 -12.74 0.21
CA GLU A 20 12.50 -13.80 0.51
C GLU A 20 13.90 -13.46 -0.01
N SER A 21 13.99 -12.97 -1.25
CA SER A 21 15.23 -12.48 -1.86
C SER A 21 15.87 -11.36 -1.04
N LEU A 22 15.06 -10.38 -0.59
CA LEU A 22 15.51 -9.29 0.27
C LEU A 22 16.03 -9.78 1.62
N VAL A 23 15.30 -10.69 2.28
CA VAL A 23 15.69 -11.27 3.58
C VAL A 23 16.94 -12.13 3.47
N ALA A 24 17.13 -12.83 2.35
CA ALA A 24 18.33 -13.60 2.06
C ALA A 24 19.56 -12.74 1.73
N GLY A 25 19.41 -11.40 1.61
CA GLY A 25 20.51 -10.47 1.35
C GLY A 25 20.80 -10.24 -0.13
N HIS A 26 19.95 -10.71 -1.04
CA HIS A 26 20.09 -10.52 -2.49
C HIS A 26 19.50 -9.18 -2.98
N GLY A 27 19.02 -8.34 -2.05
CA GLY A 27 18.36 -7.07 -2.36
C GLY A 27 16.97 -7.25 -2.98
N LEU A 28 16.45 -6.19 -3.59
CA LEU A 28 15.16 -6.22 -4.30
C LEU A 28 15.33 -6.84 -5.69
N THR A 29 15.54 -8.16 -5.74
CA THR A 29 15.73 -8.91 -6.99
C THR A 29 14.71 -10.03 -7.16
N ASP A 30 14.27 -10.24 -8.41
CA ASP A 30 13.44 -11.38 -8.80
C ASP A 30 14.34 -12.60 -9.07
N GLN A 31 13.95 -13.74 -8.50
CA GLN A 31 14.61 -15.05 -8.68
C GLN A 31 13.84 -15.97 -9.65
N VAL A 32 12.78 -15.45 -10.27
CA VAL A 32 11.90 -16.19 -11.20
C VAL A 32 11.45 -15.24 -12.29
N ILE A 33 11.39 -15.72 -13.53
CA ILE A 33 10.75 -15.02 -14.65
C ILE A 33 9.25 -15.28 -14.54
N TRP A 34 8.48 -14.23 -14.29
CA TRP A 34 7.03 -14.34 -14.09
C TRP A 34 6.21 -13.82 -15.29
N ASN A 35 6.85 -13.15 -16.26
CA ASN A 35 6.25 -12.71 -17.52
C ASN A 35 7.34 -12.50 -18.61
N TYR A 36 6.89 -12.28 -19.85
CA TYR A 36 7.73 -11.96 -21.02
C TYR A 36 7.27 -10.65 -21.70
N LEU A 37 6.81 -9.65 -20.91
CA LEU A 37 6.47 -8.33 -21.42
C LEU A 37 7.72 -7.52 -21.78
N ASP A 38 8.87 -7.91 -21.25
CA ASP A 38 10.20 -7.50 -21.68
C ASP A 38 10.98 -8.69 -22.26
N ASP A 39 12.23 -8.45 -22.68
CA ASP A 39 13.17 -9.48 -23.14
C ASP A 39 14.15 -9.82 -22.00
N PRO A 40 13.85 -10.82 -21.14
CA PRO A 40 14.63 -11.06 -19.93
C PRO A 40 15.99 -11.71 -20.24
N ASP A 41 17.08 -10.99 -19.97
CA ASP A 41 18.46 -11.48 -20.14
C ASP A 41 18.88 -12.58 -19.15
N GLY A 42 18.11 -12.83 -18.09
CA GLY A 42 18.38 -13.88 -17.11
C GLY A 42 17.95 -13.54 -15.68
N LEU A 43 18.51 -14.29 -14.70
CA LEU A 43 18.27 -14.16 -13.27
C LEU A 43 19.61 -14.17 -12.49
N PRO A 44 19.72 -13.49 -11.33
CA PRO A 44 18.72 -12.62 -10.73
C PRO A 44 18.62 -11.28 -11.48
N ARG A 45 17.43 -10.67 -11.45
CA ARG A 45 17.17 -9.38 -12.10
C ARG A 45 16.52 -8.39 -11.12
N PRO A 46 16.54 -7.08 -11.38
CA PRO A 46 15.82 -6.13 -10.55
C PRO A 46 14.33 -6.47 -10.49
N SER A 47 13.78 -6.50 -9.27
CA SER A 47 12.34 -6.62 -9.03
C SER A 47 11.67 -5.24 -9.07
N HIS A 48 10.34 -5.20 -8.97
CA HIS A 48 9.52 -3.98 -8.83
C HIS A 48 9.54 -3.03 -10.02
N LEU A 49 9.76 -3.58 -11.22
CA LEU A 49 9.64 -2.83 -12.47
C LEU A 49 8.18 -2.43 -12.75
N TYR A 50 7.24 -3.33 -12.43
CA TYR A 50 5.81 -3.16 -12.68
C TYR A 50 5.01 -2.81 -11.41
N TRP A 51 5.33 -3.45 -10.28
CA TRP A 51 4.65 -3.21 -9.01
C TRP A 51 5.52 -2.43 -8.02
N PRO A 52 4.95 -1.48 -7.28
CA PRO A 52 5.65 -0.75 -6.22
C PRO A 52 6.04 -1.62 -5.00
N PRO A 53 7.03 -1.21 -4.19
CA PRO A 53 7.76 -2.09 -3.26
C PRO A 53 7.22 -2.21 -1.85
N LEU A 54 6.26 -1.38 -1.42
CA LEU A 54 5.87 -1.33 -0.01
C LEU A 54 5.35 -2.67 0.51
N ASN A 55 4.60 -3.39 -0.33
CA ASN A 55 4.02 -4.69 0.05
C ASN A 55 5.13 -5.75 0.27
N THR A 56 6.21 -5.70 -0.52
CA THR A 56 7.41 -6.51 -0.32
C THR A 56 8.12 -6.18 0.97
N TRP A 57 8.27 -4.89 1.31
CA TRP A 57 8.90 -4.50 2.58
C TRP A 57 8.09 -4.95 3.80
N LEU A 58 6.75 -4.84 3.73
CA LEU A 58 5.85 -5.36 4.75
C LEU A 58 5.95 -6.89 4.88
N ALA A 59 6.03 -7.60 3.74
CA ALA A 59 6.24 -9.05 3.72
C ALA A 59 7.61 -9.43 4.32
N ALA A 60 8.69 -8.75 3.93
CA ALA A 60 10.03 -8.99 4.46
C ALA A 60 10.09 -8.78 5.98
N LEU A 61 9.45 -7.72 6.50
CA LEU A 61 9.31 -7.52 7.95
C LEU A 61 8.58 -8.70 8.60
N GLY A 62 7.50 -9.19 7.99
CA GLY A 62 6.76 -10.34 8.48
C GLY A 62 7.63 -11.61 8.53
N LEU A 63 8.37 -11.87 7.46
CA LEU A 63 9.30 -13.00 7.36
C LEU A 63 10.37 -12.95 8.47
N LEU A 64 10.94 -11.77 8.73
CA LEU A 64 11.94 -11.57 9.79
C LEU A 64 11.37 -11.77 11.20
N VAL A 65 10.10 -11.42 11.42
CA VAL A 65 9.46 -11.52 12.75
C VAL A 65 9.05 -12.96 13.08
N ASN A 66 8.38 -13.66 12.17
CA ASN A 66 7.85 -15.01 12.42
C ASN A 66 7.58 -15.79 11.12
N GLY A 67 8.43 -15.63 10.11
CA GLY A 67 8.24 -16.25 8.81
C GLY A 67 6.88 -15.90 8.20
N TRP A 68 6.27 -16.86 7.50
CA TRP A 68 4.96 -16.69 6.88
C TRP A 68 3.85 -16.28 7.85
N ARG A 69 3.89 -16.73 9.11
CA ARG A 69 2.91 -16.32 10.14
C ARG A 69 3.04 -14.84 10.49
N GLY A 70 4.26 -14.29 10.45
CA GLY A 70 4.51 -12.87 10.63
C GLY A 70 3.98 -12.05 9.46
N VAL A 71 4.16 -12.54 8.22
CA VAL A 71 3.54 -11.94 7.02
C VAL A 71 2.03 -11.87 7.20
N GLN A 72 1.38 -13.00 7.47
CA GLN A 72 -0.07 -13.06 7.70
C GLN A 72 -0.50 -12.10 8.80
N ALA A 73 0.20 -12.07 9.95
CA ALA A 73 -0.15 -11.19 11.06
C ALA A 73 -0.13 -9.70 10.67
N ILE A 74 0.87 -9.26 9.90
CA ILE A 74 0.96 -7.87 9.43
C ILE A 74 -0.23 -7.53 8.53
N PHE A 75 -0.50 -8.35 7.50
CA PHE A 75 -1.57 -8.06 6.54
C PHE A 75 -2.97 -8.20 7.16
N ILE A 76 -3.17 -9.13 8.10
CA ILE A 76 -4.39 -9.22 8.91
C ILE A 76 -4.56 -7.94 9.73
N ALA A 77 -3.52 -7.49 10.43
CA ALA A 77 -3.60 -6.30 11.26
C ALA A 77 -3.93 -5.05 10.42
N LEU A 78 -3.26 -4.85 9.28
CA LEU A 78 -3.55 -3.73 8.37
C LEU A 78 -4.98 -3.79 7.84
N SER A 79 -5.47 -4.97 7.47
CA SER A 79 -6.86 -5.15 6.99
C SER A 79 -7.87 -4.93 8.12
N ALA A 80 -7.61 -5.41 9.33
CA ALA A 80 -8.48 -5.23 10.49
C ALA A 80 -8.59 -3.76 10.90
N LEU A 81 -7.51 -2.99 10.78
CA LEU A 81 -7.50 -1.54 11.05
C LEU A 81 -8.36 -0.74 10.06
N LEU A 82 -8.70 -1.30 8.90
CA LEU A 82 -9.59 -0.64 7.94
C LEU A 82 -10.99 -0.42 8.52
N VAL A 83 -11.48 -1.35 9.35
CA VAL A 83 -12.81 -1.28 9.97
C VAL A 83 -12.97 -0.06 10.88
N PRO A 84 -12.14 0.13 11.93
CA PRO A 84 -12.23 1.32 12.78
C PRO A 84 -11.87 2.61 12.01
N LEU A 85 -11.01 2.53 10.99
CA LEU A 85 -10.66 3.70 10.19
C LEU A 85 -11.82 4.17 9.31
N ALA A 86 -12.54 3.25 8.66
CA ALA A 86 -13.75 3.56 7.90
C ALA A 86 -14.82 4.20 8.78
N ALA A 87 -15.05 3.64 9.97
CA ALA A 87 -15.96 4.20 10.96
C ALA A 87 -15.52 5.61 11.40
N SER A 88 -14.22 5.81 11.64
CA SER A 88 -13.64 7.10 12.04
C SER A 88 -13.77 8.17 10.95
N LEU A 89 -13.57 7.77 9.69
CA LEU A 89 -13.73 8.66 8.55
C LEU A 89 -15.20 9.10 8.40
N ALA A 90 -16.14 8.15 8.45
CA ALA A 90 -17.56 8.47 8.40
C ALA A 90 -18.00 9.37 9.57
N TRP A 91 -17.54 9.08 10.79
CA TRP A 91 -17.78 9.96 11.93
C TRP A 91 -17.21 11.37 11.72
N SER A 92 -16.00 11.48 11.13
CA SER A 92 -15.36 12.78 10.91
C SER A 92 -16.14 13.68 9.94
N LEU A 93 -16.79 13.08 8.94
CA LEU A 93 -17.54 13.78 7.89
C LEU A 93 -18.96 14.13 8.32
N TRP A 94 -19.69 13.19 8.96
CA TRP A 94 -21.11 13.35 9.25
C TRP A 94 -21.46 13.52 10.73
N ARG A 95 -20.53 13.23 11.66
CA ARG A 95 -20.77 13.27 13.12
C ARG A 95 -21.99 12.45 13.56
N ARG A 96 -22.23 11.35 12.86
CA ARG A 96 -23.38 10.45 13.04
C ARG A 96 -22.91 9.03 13.34
N ARG A 97 -23.40 8.46 14.45
CA ARG A 97 -22.94 7.17 14.97
C ARG A 97 -23.39 6.02 14.09
N ASP A 98 -24.61 6.09 13.61
CA ASP A 98 -25.19 5.15 12.67
C ASP A 98 -24.38 5.07 11.37
N TYR A 99 -23.95 6.22 10.82
CA TYR A 99 -23.12 6.23 9.61
C TYR A 99 -21.73 5.63 9.86
N ALA A 100 -21.14 5.90 11.02
CA ALA A 100 -19.86 5.31 11.42
C ALA A 100 -19.96 3.78 11.56
N LEU A 101 -21.02 3.28 12.19
CA LEU A 101 -21.27 1.84 12.32
C LEU A 101 -21.49 1.19 10.97
N VAL A 102 -22.35 1.77 10.12
CA VAL A 102 -22.62 1.24 8.78
C VAL A 102 -21.34 1.23 7.94
N ALA A 103 -20.52 2.29 7.98
CA ALA A 103 -19.25 2.31 7.25
C ALA A 103 -18.27 1.23 7.73
N GLY A 104 -18.14 1.03 9.05
CA GLY A 104 -17.32 -0.05 9.61
C GLY A 104 -17.84 -1.44 9.24
N LEU A 105 -19.16 -1.66 9.28
CA LEU A 105 -19.78 -2.93 8.89
C LEU A 105 -19.63 -3.18 7.38
N LEU A 106 -19.84 -2.17 6.53
CA LEU A 106 -19.63 -2.29 5.09
C LEU A 106 -18.16 -2.56 4.74
N ALA A 107 -17.22 -1.97 5.49
CA ALA A 107 -15.84 -2.37 5.41
C ALA A 107 -15.76 -3.85 5.75
N LEU A 108 -16.07 -4.25 7.00
CA LEU A 108 -15.94 -5.62 7.51
C LEU A 108 -16.59 -6.70 6.63
N PHE A 109 -17.73 -6.41 6.00
CA PHE A 109 -18.46 -7.34 5.14
C PHE A 109 -18.29 -7.07 3.65
N SER A 110 -17.16 -6.49 3.25
CA SER A 110 -16.83 -6.25 1.84
C SER A 110 -16.50 -7.56 1.12
N GLY A 111 -17.55 -8.28 0.70
CA GLY A 111 -17.49 -9.67 0.22
C GLY A 111 -16.50 -9.92 -0.92
N HIS A 112 -16.29 -8.95 -1.81
CA HIS A 112 -15.29 -9.07 -2.87
C HIS A 112 -13.85 -9.10 -2.32
N TYR A 113 -13.59 -8.29 -1.28
CA TYR A 113 -12.25 -8.15 -0.73
C TYR A 113 -11.94 -9.14 0.40
N THR A 114 -12.97 -9.80 0.97
CA THR A 114 -12.80 -10.80 2.03
C THR A 114 -11.83 -11.94 1.63
N GLY A 115 -11.74 -12.28 0.33
CA GLY A 115 -10.78 -13.27 -0.17
C GLY A 115 -9.31 -12.81 -0.18
N TYR A 116 -9.08 -11.50 -0.22
CA TYR A 116 -7.75 -10.89 -0.16
C TYR A 116 -7.36 -10.51 1.26
N TRP A 117 -8.34 -10.25 2.12
CA TRP A 117 -8.13 -9.81 3.49
C TRP A 117 -7.35 -10.82 4.33
N GLY A 118 -6.08 -10.53 4.56
CA GLY A 118 -5.32 -11.07 5.68
C GLY A 118 -4.83 -12.51 5.52
N SER A 119 -4.52 -12.97 4.32
CA SER A 119 -3.86 -14.29 4.19
C SER A 119 -2.62 -14.33 3.32
N ALA A 120 -2.34 -13.27 2.55
CA ALA A 120 -1.18 -13.20 1.67
C ALA A 120 -0.74 -11.73 1.48
N PRO A 121 0.52 -11.47 1.12
CA PRO A 121 0.97 -10.11 0.86
C PRO A 121 0.25 -9.55 -0.37
N ASP A 122 -0.65 -8.59 -0.17
CA ASP A 122 -1.47 -7.99 -1.21
C ASP A 122 -1.33 -6.47 -1.22
N SER A 123 -1.84 -5.86 -2.29
CA SER A 123 -1.85 -4.39 -2.39
C SER A 123 -3.14 -3.75 -1.88
N PHE A 124 -4.23 -4.51 -1.67
CA PHE A 124 -5.56 -3.97 -1.38
C PHE A 124 -5.70 -3.48 0.06
N GLY A 125 -5.33 -4.30 1.05
CA GLY A 125 -5.44 -3.98 2.47
C GLY A 125 -4.61 -2.75 2.85
N PRO A 126 -3.28 -2.77 2.61
CA PRO A 126 -2.41 -1.63 2.88
C PRO A 126 -2.86 -0.36 2.13
N PHE A 127 -3.20 -0.46 0.84
CA PHE A 127 -3.63 0.69 0.04
C PHE A 127 -4.91 1.32 0.57
N ALA A 128 -5.94 0.51 0.86
CA ALA A 128 -7.21 1.00 1.37
C ALA A 128 -7.03 1.71 2.72
N LEU A 129 -6.21 1.13 3.61
CA LEU A 129 -5.89 1.71 4.91
C LEU A 129 -5.19 3.07 4.75
N ILE A 130 -4.13 3.11 3.92
CA ILE A 130 -3.33 4.32 3.71
C ILE A 130 -4.17 5.43 3.07
N ILE A 131 -4.99 5.13 2.06
CA ILE A 131 -5.87 6.12 1.42
C ILE A 131 -6.93 6.63 2.39
N ALA A 132 -7.59 5.75 3.14
CA ALA A 132 -8.55 6.18 4.15
C ALA A 132 -7.89 7.09 5.21
N GLY A 133 -6.64 6.80 5.57
CA GLY A 133 -5.81 7.64 6.43
C GLY A 133 -5.50 9.00 5.79
N ALA A 134 -5.13 9.02 4.51
CA ALA A 134 -4.88 10.26 3.76
C ALA A 134 -6.11 11.18 3.72
N ILE A 135 -7.28 10.61 3.42
CA ILE A 135 -8.54 11.35 3.37
C ILE A 135 -8.90 11.87 4.78
N LEU A 136 -8.81 11.02 5.80
CA LEU A 136 -9.09 11.42 7.18
C LEU A 136 -8.17 12.55 7.66
N ALA A 137 -6.88 12.49 7.32
CA ALA A 137 -5.93 13.54 7.61
C ALA A 137 -6.30 14.84 6.88
N ALA A 138 -6.64 14.77 5.59
CA ALA A 138 -7.07 15.93 4.80
C ALA A 138 -8.35 16.58 5.35
N VAL A 139 -9.36 15.77 5.75
CA VAL A 139 -10.60 16.24 6.39
C VAL A 139 -10.32 17.00 7.69
N ARG A 140 -9.27 16.59 8.43
CA ARG A 140 -8.81 17.28 9.64
C ARG A 140 -7.89 18.47 9.37
N GLY A 141 -7.60 18.79 8.10
CA GLY A 141 -6.67 19.85 7.70
C GLY A 141 -5.19 19.49 7.91
N TRP A 142 -4.86 18.22 8.15
CA TRP A 142 -3.50 17.72 8.33
C TRP A 142 -2.90 17.33 6.98
N TRP A 143 -2.53 18.33 6.20
CA TRP A 143 -2.09 18.17 4.81
C TRP A 143 -0.75 17.46 4.64
N LEU A 144 0.20 17.66 5.56
CA LEU A 144 1.49 16.95 5.52
C LEU A 144 1.31 15.45 5.76
N PRO A 145 0.64 14.97 6.83
CA PRO A 145 0.30 13.56 6.97
C PRO A 145 -0.50 13.01 5.79
N ALA A 146 -1.45 13.77 5.23
CA ALA A 146 -2.18 13.36 4.04
C ALA A 146 -1.23 13.12 2.85
N GLY A 147 -0.26 14.00 2.63
CA GLY A 147 0.78 13.86 1.61
C GLY A 147 1.69 12.66 1.84
N LEU A 148 2.14 12.43 3.08
CA LEU A 148 2.93 11.24 3.42
C LEU A 148 2.15 9.96 3.10
N CYS A 149 0.86 9.91 3.46
CA CYS A 149 0.00 8.79 3.14
C CYS A 149 -0.19 8.63 1.62
N THR A 150 -0.38 9.70 0.85
CA THR A 150 -0.52 9.56 -0.62
C THR A 150 0.76 9.05 -1.29
N GLY A 151 1.93 9.48 -0.80
CA GLY A 151 3.22 8.94 -1.24
C GLY A 151 3.38 7.44 -0.88
N LEU A 152 2.97 7.04 0.33
CA LEU A 152 2.96 5.63 0.73
C LEU A 152 1.97 4.81 -0.11
N ALA A 153 0.81 5.36 -0.44
CA ALA A 153 -0.17 4.71 -1.31
C ALA A 153 0.44 4.44 -2.70
N ALA A 154 1.18 5.40 -3.25
CA ALA A 154 1.91 5.23 -4.50
C ALA A 154 3.02 4.15 -4.43
N LEU A 155 3.57 3.89 -3.24
CA LEU A 155 4.49 2.78 -3.00
C LEU A 155 3.80 1.43 -2.76
N THR A 156 2.48 1.39 -2.54
CA THR A 156 1.70 0.13 -2.54
C THR A 156 1.17 -0.23 -3.91
N ARG A 157 0.74 0.78 -4.70
CA ARG A 157 0.16 0.63 -6.03
C ARG A 157 0.39 1.89 -6.87
N ALA A 158 0.59 1.72 -8.18
CA ALA A 158 0.91 2.82 -9.08
C ALA A 158 -0.21 3.87 -9.21
N ASP A 159 -1.46 3.44 -9.04
CA ASP A 159 -2.65 4.30 -9.03
C ASP A 159 -2.79 5.15 -7.75
N GLY A 160 -1.95 4.93 -6.74
CA GLY A 160 -1.96 5.72 -5.50
C GLY A 160 -1.68 7.21 -5.69
N LEU A 161 -0.96 7.61 -6.75
CA LEU A 161 -0.77 9.02 -7.06
C LEU A 161 -2.08 9.76 -7.40
N LEU A 162 -3.11 9.05 -7.84
CA LEU A 162 -4.42 9.63 -8.11
C LEU A 162 -5.03 10.24 -6.85
N ILE A 163 -4.75 9.68 -5.67
CA ILE A 163 -5.29 10.26 -4.41
C ILE A 163 -4.61 11.59 -4.08
N ALA A 164 -3.32 11.76 -4.42
CA ALA A 164 -2.63 13.03 -4.25
C ALA A 164 -3.25 14.10 -5.17
N LEU A 165 -3.57 13.74 -6.41
CA LEU A 165 -4.23 14.62 -7.36
C LEU A 165 -5.61 15.04 -6.87
N VAL A 166 -6.44 14.10 -6.41
CA VAL A 166 -7.80 14.38 -5.93
C VAL A 166 -7.78 15.28 -4.69
N LEU A 167 -6.94 14.97 -3.70
CA LEU A 167 -6.83 15.78 -2.49
C LEU A 167 -6.21 17.16 -2.76
N GLY A 168 -5.23 17.24 -3.67
CA GLY A 168 -4.65 18.50 -4.12
C GLY A 168 -5.69 19.37 -4.85
N ALA A 169 -6.47 18.79 -5.77
CA ALA A 169 -7.55 19.49 -6.45
C ALA A 169 -8.62 19.99 -5.47
N ALA A 170 -9.01 19.17 -4.48
CA ALA A 170 -9.93 19.58 -3.43
C ALA A 170 -9.37 20.73 -2.57
N ALA A 171 -8.07 20.70 -2.23
CA ALA A 171 -7.41 21.79 -1.50
C ALA A 171 -7.36 23.09 -2.31
N LEU A 172 -7.03 23.01 -3.60
CA LEU A 172 -7.02 24.16 -4.51
C LEU A 172 -8.43 24.74 -4.71
N TRP A 173 -9.45 23.89 -4.80
CA TRP A 173 -10.85 24.31 -4.87
C TRP A 173 -11.26 25.12 -3.64
N GLN A 174 -10.79 24.71 -2.46
CA GLN A 174 -10.97 25.45 -1.21
C GLN A 174 -10.03 26.66 -1.06
N ARG A 175 -9.26 27.01 -2.10
CA ARG A 175 -8.23 28.06 -2.10
C ARG A 175 -7.17 27.87 -1.00
N ASN A 176 -6.91 26.61 -0.61
CA ASN A 176 -5.91 26.27 0.38
C ASN A 176 -4.58 25.88 -0.28
N TRP A 177 -3.84 26.89 -0.75
CA TRP A 177 -2.55 26.71 -1.43
C TRP A 177 -1.50 26.11 -0.49
N ARG A 178 -1.51 26.50 0.80
CA ARG A 178 -0.60 25.95 1.82
C ARG A 178 -0.84 24.45 2.00
N GLY A 179 -2.10 24.02 2.04
CA GLY A 179 -2.47 22.62 2.09
C GLY A 179 -1.99 21.84 0.86
N THR A 180 -2.14 22.43 -0.33
CA THR A 180 -1.66 21.81 -1.57
C THR A 180 -0.14 21.64 -1.56
N ILE A 181 0.62 22.68 -1.19
CA ILE A 181 2.09 22.63 -1.13
C ILE A 181 2.56 21.60 -0.10
N THR A 182 1.97 21.60 1.10
CA THR A 182 2.35 20.67 2.18
C THR A 182 1.99 19.22 1.85
N LEU A 183 0.87 18.99 1.16
CA LEU A 183 0.51 17.67 0.64
C LEU A 183 1.50 17.19 -0.43
N SER A 184 1.82 18.05 -1.41
CA SER A 184 2.81 17.71 -2.45
C SER A 184 4.19 17.45 -1.85
N ALA A 185 4.62 18.25 -0.88
CA ALA A 185 5.88 18.05 -0.17
C ALA A 185 5.89 16.70 0.56
N GLY A 186 4.84 16.36 1.31
CA GLY A 186 4.71 15.06 1.98
C GLY A 186 4.79 13.89 1.00
N CYS A 187 4.09 13.98 -0.12
CA CYS A 187 4.10 12.93 -1.15
C CYS A 187 5.50 12.75 -1.76
N LEU A 188 6.16 13.85 -2.12
CA LEU A 188 7.51 13.84 -2.68
C LEU A 188 8.56 13.33 -1.69
N LEU A 189 8.43 13.62 -0.39
CA LEU A 189 9.35 13.10 0.63
C LEU A 189 9.37 11.57 0.68
N VAL A 190 8.23 10.93 0.46
CA VAL A 190 8.12 9.46 0.45
C VAL A 190 8.60 8.86 -0.87
N LEU A 191 8.35 9.55 -1.99
CA LEU A 191 8.69 9.05 -3.33
C LEU A 191 10.14 9.33 -3.74
N ALA A 192 10.75 10.40 -3.22
CA ALA A 192 12.09 10.83 -3.60
C ALA A 192 13.16 9.75 -3.39
N PRO A 193 13.16 8.95 -2.30
CA PRO A 193 14.11 7.86 -2.13
C PRO A 193 13.95 6.73 -3.17
N TRP A 194 12.75 6.53 -3.71
CA TRP A 194 12.45 5.42 -4.63
C TRP A 194 12.75 5.75 -6.09
N TRP A 195 12.66 7.02 -6.49
CA TRP A 195 12.83 7.43 -7.88
C TRP A 195 14.23 7.11 -8.47
N PRO A 196 15.35 7.38 -7.76
CA PRO A 196 16.69 7.04 -8.26
C PRO A 196 16.88 5.53 -8.44
N ALA A 197 16.32 4.73 -7.51
CA ALA A 197 16.40 3.27 -7.58
C ALA A 197 15.67 2.71 -8.81
N ARG A 198 14.62 3.40 -9.29
CA ARG A 198 13.89 3.00 -10.51
C ARG A 198 14.65 3.38 -11.78
N LEU A 199 15.27 4.56 -11.83
CA LEU A 199 16.00 5.04 -13.01
C LEU A 199 17.27 4.22 -13.28
N SER A 200 17.95 3.74 -12.24
CA SER A 200 19.13 2.88 -12.40
C SER A 200 18.80 1.47 -12.91
N GLN A 201 17.53 1.04 -12.87
CA GLN A 201 17.11 -0.30 -13.27
C GLN A 201 16.61 -0.38 -14.72
N GLY A 202 16.45 0.76 -15.41
CA GLY A 202 16.00 0.81 -16.81
C GLY A 202 17.02 1.46 -17.75
N ALA A 203 18.29 1.53 -17.33
CA ALA A 203 19.38 2.18 -18.08
C ALA A 203 20.37 1.19 -18.73
N ASP A 204 20.14 -0.11 -18.57
CA ASP A 204 20.86 -1.21 -19.23
C ASP A 204 19.89 -1.95 -20.14
#